data_AF-A0AAW2BVH0-F1
#
_entry.id   AF-A0AAW2BVH0-F1
#
_cell.length_a   1.000
_cell.length_b   1.000
_cell.length_c   1.000
_cell.angle_alpha   90.00
_cell.angle_beta   90.00
_cell.angle_gamma   90.00
#
_symmetry.space_group_name_H-M   'P 1'
#
loop_
_entity.id
_entity.type
_entity.pdbx_description
1 polymer ?
#
loop_
_entity_poly.entity_id
_entity_poly.type
_entity_poly.pdbx_seq_one_letter_code
_entity_poly.pdbx_strand_id
1 'polypeptide(L)'
;MRFSYEVPANGYALGTKGHDADKVYGLTICNVDIEEKDCQSCIANATNEIRSLCPNSNGAIKWSHNCSLNYHNVDFFGHIDHET
;
A
#
# COMPACT_ATOMS: atom_id res chain seq x y z
N MET A 1 -6.60 8.94 2.01
CA MET A 1 -5.75 8.59 0.85
C MET A 1 -6.60 7.99 -0.26
N ARG A 2 -6.43 8.38 -1.53
CA ARG A 2 -7.15 7.72 -2.65
C ARG A 2 -6.04 7.21 -3.55
N PHE A 3 -5.77 5.91 -3.47
CA PHE A 3 -4.83 5.26 -4.37
C PHE A 3 -5.57 5.12 -5.70
N SER A 4 -5.03 5.72 -6.77
CA SER A 4 -5.44 5.41 -8.13
C SER A 4 -5.15 3.93 -8.36
N TYR A 5 -6.21 3.12 -8.50
CA TYR A 5 -6.12 1.66 -8.70
C TYR A 5 -5.63 1.28 -10.11
N GLU A 6 -4.75 2.07 -10.70
CA GLU A 6 -4.05 1.64 -11.91
C GLU A 6 -3.05 0.58 -11.45
N VAL A 7 -3.42 -0.69 -11.56
CA VAL A 7 -2.51 -1.82 -11.36
C VAL A 7 -1.67 -1.89 -12.64
N PRO A 8 -0.39 -1.51 -12.62
CA PRO A 8 0.49 -1.71 -13.76
C PRO A 8 0.62 -3.22 -14.03
N ALA A 9 0.86 -3.63 -15.28
CA ALA A 9 0.97 -5.04 -15.70
C ALA A 9 1.97 -5.89 -14.87
N ASN A 10 2.80 -5.24 -14.07
CA ASN A 10 3.85 -5.77 -13.19
C ASN A 10 3.38 -6.09 -11.76
N GLY A 11 2.09 -5.98 -11.43
CA GLY A 11 1.55 -6.48 -10.15
C GLY A 11 1.98 -5.69 -8.91
N TYR A 12 2.50 -4.48 -9.07
CA TYR A 12 2.78 -3.57 -7.96
C TYR A 12 2.54 -2.12 -8.37
N ALA A 13 2.22 -1.25 -7.40
CA ALA A 13 2.06 0.19 -7.62
C ALA A 13 2.73 0.98 -6.50
N LEU A 14 3.36 2.09 -6.88
CA LEU A 14 3.89 3.11 -5.98
C LEU A 14 3.02 4.35 -6.07
N GLY A 15 2.79 5.02 -4.95
CA GLY A 15 1.99 6.23 -4.92
C GLY A 15 2.47 7.22 -3.87
N THR A 16 2.37 8.50 -4.18
CA THR A 16 2.60 9.57 -3.20
C THR A 16 1.40 10.50 -3.17
N LYS A 17 1.06 11.03 -2.00
CA LYS A 17 -0.03 12.00 -1.85
C LYS A 17 0.26 12.95 -0.69
N GLY A 18 -0.15 14.21 -0.84
CA GLY A 18 0.07 15.25 0.16
C GLY A 18 1.33 16.08 -0.12
N HIS A 19 1.63 17.02 0.77
CA HIS A 19 2.78 17.93 0.69
C HIS A 19 3.36 18.15 2.10
N ASP A 20 4.66 18.48 2.17
CA ASP A 20 5.39 18.70 3.42
C ASP A 20 5.12 17.63 4.49
N ALA A 21 4.63 18.04 5.67
CA ALA A 21 4.36 17.18 6.81
C ALA A 21 3.20 16.17 6.59
N ASP A 22 2.31 16.45 5.62
CA ASP A 22 1.18 15.58 5.27
C ASP A 22 1.48 14.64 4.09
N LYS A 23 2.74 14.63 3.60
CA LYS A 23 3.14 13.75 2.51
C LYS A 23 3.21 12.30 2.97
N VAL A 24 2.57 11.42 2.22
CA VAL A 24 2.54 9.98 2.47
C VAL A 24 2.94 9.23 1.20
N TYR A 25 3.80 8.23 1.38
CA TYR A 25 4.29 7.28 0.38
C TYR A 25 3.55 5.96 0.58
N GLY A 26 3.20 5.28 -0.50
CA GLY A 26 2.49 4.02 -0.48
C GLY A 26 2.98 3.05 -1.54
N LEU A 27 2.95 1.77 -1.19
CA LEU A 27 3.31 0.64 -2.03
C LEU A 27 2.22 -0.43 -1.91
N THR A 28 1.74 -0.93 -3.04
CA THR A 28 0.89 -2.12 -3.09
C THR A 28 1.55 -3.19 -3.95
N ILE A 29 1.44 -4.45 -3.53
CA ILE A 29 1.96 -5.60 -4.27
C ILE A 29 0.83 -6.64 -4.36
N CYS A 30 0.55 -7.13 -5.56
CA CYS A 30 -0.27 -8.30 -5.84
C CYS A 30 0.61 -9.55 -5.79
N ASN A 31 0.06 -10.67 -5.31
CA ASN A 31 0.73 -11.95 -5.47
C ASN A 31 0.64 -12.44 -6.91
N VAL A 32 1.66 -13.17 -7.37
CA VAL A 32 1.91 -13.48 -8.80
C VAL A 32 0.77 -14.25 -9.48
N ASP A 33 0.07 -15.10 -8.74
CA ASP A 33 -0.96 -16.00 -9.30
C ASP A 33 -2.39 -15.46 -9.17
N ILE A 34 -2.55 -14.17 -8.83
CA ILE A 34 -3.86 -13.57 -8.56
C ILE A 34 -4.36 -12.80 -9.79
N GLU A 35 -5.64 -13.00 -10.15
CA GLU A 35 -6.31 -12.20 -11.18
C GLU A 35 -6.37 -10.72 -10.79
N GLU A 36 -6.27 -9.83 -11.78
CA GLU A 36 -6.22 -8.37 -11.55
C GLU A 36 -7.39 -7.87 -10.68
N LYS A 37 -8.61 -8.37 -10.94
CA LYS A 37 -9.82 -7.99 -10.20
C LYS A 37 -9.76 -8.41 -8.73
N ASP A 38 -9.21 -9.58 -8.45
CA ASP A 38 -9.06 -10.09 -7.08
C ASP A 38 -7.97 -9.31 -6.34
N CYS A 39 -6.89 -8.92 -7.04
CA CYS A 39 -5.89 -8.04 -6.45
C CYS A 39 -6.49 -6.66 -6.13
N GLN A 40 -7.22 -6.04 -7.05
CA GLN A 40 -7.87 -4.74 -6.82
C GLN A 40 -8.82 -4.79 -5.61
N SER A 41 -9.60 -5.87 -5.50
CA SER A 41 -10.50 -6.10 -4.38
C SER A 41 -9.73 -6.28 -3.07
N CYS A 42 -8.63 -7.02 -3.09
CA CYS A 42 -7.74 -7.19 -1.93
C CYS A 42 -7.15 -5.85 -1.47
N ILE A 43 -6.62 -5.04 -2.40
CA ILE A 43 -6.04 -3.72 -2.08
C ILE A 43 -7.10 -2.80 -1.47
N ALA A 44 -8.34 -2.82 -1.99
CA ALA A 44 -9.44 -2.04 -1.45
C ALA A 44 -9.80 -2.46 -0.01
N ASN A 45 -9.87 -3.77 0.26
CA ASN A 45 -10.10 -4.27 1.61
C ASN A 45 -8.95 -3.94 2.56
N ALA A 46 -7.70 -4.19 2.16
CA ALA A 46 -6.52 -3.85 2.95
C ALA A 46 -6.48 -2.36 3.29
N THR A 47 -6.88 -1.49 2.35
CA THR A 47 -6.99 -0.04 2.59
C THR A 47 -8.05 0.32 3.65
N ASN A 48 -9.19 -0.37 3.66
CA ASN A 48 -10.23 -0.13 4.65
C ASN A 48 -9.81 -0.65 6.04
N GLU A 49 -9.25 -1.86 6.09
CA GLU A 49 -8.79 -2.50 7.32
C GLU A 49 -7.66 -1.69 7.97
N ILE A 50 -6.65 -1.26 7.20
CA ILE A 50 -5.50 -0.53 7.75
C ILE A 50 -5.92 0.82 8.35
N ARG A 51 -6.96 1.46 7.83
CA ARG A 51 -7.54 2.69 8.42
C ARG A 51 -8.26 2.42 9.72
N SER A 52 -8.95 1.28 9.82
CA SER A 52 -9.66 0.90 11.04
C SER A 52 -8.70 0.45 12.14
N LEU A 53 -7.65 -0.29 11.78
CA LEU A 53 -6.67 -0.84 12.71
C LEU A 53 -5.64 0.21 13.15
N CYS A 54 -5.31 1.16 12.26
CA CYS A 54 -4.25 2.15 12.46
C CYS A 54 -4.76 3.59 12.17
N PRO A 55 -5.78 4.10 12.89
CA PRO A 55 -6.49 5.34 12.53
C PRO A 55 -5.64 6.62 12.54
N ASN A 56 -4.52 6.63 13.27
CA ASN A 56 -3.61 7.79 13.40
C ASN A 56 -2.13 7.40 13.21
N SER A 57 -1.85 6.26 12.56
CA SER A 57 -0.47 5.86 12.35
C SER A 57 0.17 6.65 11.22
N ASN A 58 1.45 6.97 11.39
CA ASN A 58 2.26 7.60 10.35
C ASN A 58 2.79 6.59 9.32
N GLY A 59 2.67 5.30 9.63
CA GLY A 59 2.93 4.22 8.68
C GLY A 59 2.36 2.89 9.17
N ALA A 60 2.01 2.01 8.25
CA ALA A 60 1.55 0.67 8.57
C ALA A 60 1.67 -0.26 7.36
N ILE A 61 1.77 -1.55 7.65
CA ILE A 61 1.79 -2.61 6.64
C ILE A 61 0.64 -3.58 6.89
N LYS A 62 -0.14 -3.86 5.84
CA LYS A 62 -1.16 -4.91 5.84
C LYS A 62 -0.75 -6.00 4.85
N TRP A 63 -0.45 -7.17 5.39
CA TRP A 63 -0.25 -8.39 4.63
C TRP A 63 -1.57 -9.16 4.54
N SER A 64 -1.87 -9.68 3.35
CA SER A 64 -3.03 -10.51 3.06
C SER A 64 -2.66 -11.59 2.03
N HIS A 65 -3.51 -12.60 1.87
CA HIS A 65 -3.22 -13.73 0.98
C HIS A 65 -3.04 -13.34 -0.49
N ASN A 66 -3.71 -12.27 -0.95
CA ASN A 66 -3.70 -11.89 -2.37
C ASN A 66 -2.89 -10.63 -2.66
N CYS A 67 -2.59 -9.83 -1.63
CA CYS A 67 -1.92 -8.55 -1.78
C CYS A 67 -1.28 -8.07 -0.48
N SER A 68 -0.40 -7.10 -0.61
CA SER A 68 0.23 -6.37 0.49
C SER A 68 0.08 -4.87 0.26
N LEU A 69 -0.13 -4.12 1.33
CA LEU A 69 -0.21 -2.66 1.31
C LEU A 69 0.71 -2.09 2.40
N ASN A 70 1.62 -1.20 2.02
CA ASN A 70 2.49 -0.44 2.93
C ASN A 70 2.27 1.05 2.69
N TYR A 71 2.13 1.85 3.75
CA TYR A 71 2.27 3.30 3.65
C TYR A 71 3.15 3.84 4.77
N HIS A 72 3.80 4.97 4.51
CA HIS A 72 4.57 5.72 5.51
C HIS A 72 4.64 7.21 5.15
N ASN A 73 4.81 8.09 6.13
CA ASN A 73 5.09 9.51 5.92
C ASN A 73 6.57 9.82 5.60
N VAL A 74 7.40 8.79 5.46
CA VAL A 74 8.83 8.87 5.10
C VAL A 74 9.00 8.10 3.80
N ASP A 75 9.88 8.57 2.91
CA ASP A 75 10.17 7.86 1.66
C ASP A 75 10.92 6.56 1.96
N PHE A 76 10.32 5.42 1.60
CA PHE A 76 10.89 4.09 1.81
C PHE A 76 11.13 3.35 0.49
N PHE A 77 10.89 3.98 -0.66
CA PHE A 77 11.01 3.30 -1.95
C PHE A 77 12.45 2.93 -2.25
N GLY A 78 12.71 1.64 -2.52
CA GLY A 78 14.06 1.14 -2.82
C GLY A 78 15.00 1.09 -1.62
N HIS A 79 14.52 1.40 -0.41
CA HIS A 79 15.27 1.27 0.83
C HIS A 79 14.98 -0.08 1.50
N ILE A 80 16.03 -0.74 1.97
CA ILE A 80 15.89 -1.96 2.77
C ILE A 80 15.41 -1.55 4.16
N ASP A 81 14.33 -2.17 4.61
CA ASP A 81 13.93 -2.07 6.00
C ASP A 81 14.86 -2.92 6.85
N HIS A 82 15.56 -2.27 7.77
CA HIS A 82 16.52 -2.92 8.67
C HIS A 82 15.91 -3.25 10.04
N GLU A 83 14.65 -2.87 10.30
CA GLU A 83 13.99 -3.10 11.58
C GLU A 83 12.60 -3.75 11.39
N THR A 84 12.50 -5.02 11.75
CA THR A 84 11.24 -5.77 11.97
C THR A 84 11.21 -6.31 13.39
#